data_AF-A0A941ZXZ2-F1
#
_entry.id   AF-A0A941ZXZ2-F1
#
_cell.length_a   1.000
_cell.length_b   1.000
_cell.length_c   1.000
_cell.angle_alpha   90.00
_cell.angle_beta   90.00
_cell.angle_gamma   90.00
#
_symmetry.space_group_name_H-M   'P 1'
#
loop_
_entity.id
_entity.type
_entity.pdbx_description
1 polymer ?
#
loop_
_entity_poly.entity_id
_entity_poly.type
_entity_poly.pdbx_seq_one_letter_code
_entity_poly.pdbx_strand_id
1 'polypeptide(L)'
;MLALINVSCTKPDYKKVAEDFIKTSTPLKDYTIKAVEDTASSDWKAVVVYVQQNNAKMPVLLFVSRDGKMVVPNAMVFMNNKPIYTKKLEPELGRINFKPTEKDRIVYNPSGKTTVIMFTDPDCPYCKKAKEKLQTYSGEYRVVVKF
;
A
#
# COMPACT_ATOMS: atom_id res chain seq x y z
N MET A 1 30.01 -43.38 12.52
CA MET A 1 30.32 -42.02 12.03
C MET A 1 28.99 -41.32 11.81
N LEU A 2 28.49 -40.55 12.79
CA LEU A 2 27.25 -39.78 12.63
C LEU A 2 27.56 -38.51 11.83
N ALA A 3 27.01 -38.40 10.63
CA ALA A 3 27.06 -37.17 9.87
C ALA A 3 26.04 -36.18 10.47
N LEU A 4 26.55 -35.17 11.19
CA LEU A 4 25.78 -33.98 11.55
C LEU A 4 25.51 -33.21 10.26
N ILE A 5 24.31 -33.37 9.69
CA ILE A 5 23.83 -32.48 8.64
C ILE A 5 23.59 -31.14 9.33
N ASN A 6 24.56 -30.23 9.23
CA ASN A 6 24.36 -28.82 9.50
C ASN A 6 23.34 -28.32 8.48
N VAL A 7 22.05 -28.42 8.82
CA VAL A 7 21.02 -27.62 8.16
C VAL A 7 21.37 -26.19 8.52
N SER A 8 22.15 -25.53 7.66
CA SER A 8 22.36 -24.11 7.74
C SER A 8 20.99 -23.46 7.73
N CYS A 9 20.54 -22.98 8.90
CA CYS A 9 19.39 -22.11 9.07
C CYS A 9 19.70 -20.74 8.45
N THR A 10 20.05 -20.74 7.17
CA THR A 10 20.26 -19.54 6.38
C THR A 10 18.89 -18.89 6.25
N LYS A 11 18.75 -17.70 6.83
CA LYS A 11 17.51 -16.92 6.71
C LYS A 11 17.16 -16.81 5.23
N PRO A 12 15.89 -17.03 4.85
CA PRO A 12 15.48 -16.94 3.47
C PRO A 12 15.70 -15.52 2.95
N ASP A 13 15.97 -15.40 1.65
CA ASP A 13 15.89 -14.11 0.98
C ASP A 13 14.41 -13.75 0.80
N TYR A 14 13.89 -12.97 1.75
CA TYR A 14 12.48 -12.56 1.76
C TYR A 14 12.08 -11.76 0.51
N LYS A 15 13.01 -11.04 -0.13
CA LYS A 15 12.70 -10.33 -1.39
C LYS A 15 12.49 -11.33 -2.51
N LYS A 16 13.35 -12.35 -2.61
CA LYS A 16 13.21 -13.41 -3.59
C LYS A 16 11.92 -14.21 -3.39
N VAL A 17 11.58 -14.58 -2.14
CA VAL A 17 10.32 -15.28 -1.84
C VAL A 17 9.11 -14.45 -2.28
N ALA A 18 9.10 -13.15 -1.98
CA ALA A 18 8.05 -12.24 -2.43
C ALA A 18 8.01 -12.11 -3.96
N GLU A 19 9.16 -12.02 -4.62
CA GLU A 19 9.26 -11.94 -6.08
C GLU A 19 8.73 -13.21 -6.77
N ASP A 20 9.09 -14.38 -6.25
CA ASP A 20 8.61 -15.67 -6.74
C ASP A 20 7.09 -15.78 -6.56
N PHE A 21 6.55 -15.36 -5.41
CA PHE A 21 5.11 -15.30 -5.18
C PHE A 21 4.39 -14.39 -6.18
N ILE A 22 4.92 -13.18 -6.41
CA ILE A 22 4.34 -12.23 -7.38
C ILE A 22 4.34 -12.86 -8.78
N LYS A 23 5.46 -13.41 -9.24
CA LYS A 23 5.55 -13.97 -10.61
C LYS A 23 4.65 -15.18 -10.83
N THR A 24 4.45 -16.00 -9.80
CA THR A 24 3.74 -17.28 -9.93
C THR A 24 2.26 -17.19 -9.60
N SER A 25 1.89 -16.44 -8.55
CA SER A 25 0.53 -16.47 -7.98
C SER A 25 -0.29 -15.24 -8.36
N THR A 26 0.36 -14.09 -8.54
CA THR A 26 -0.31 -12.83 -8.84
C THR A 26 0.52 -12.05 -9.87
N PRO A 27 0.46 -12.38 -11.17
CA PRO A 27 1.43 -11.93 -12.18
C PRO A 27 1.33 -10.43 -12.49
N LEU A 28 1.73 -9.62 -11.51
CA LEU A 28 1.83 -8.17 -11.58
C LEU A 28 3.01 -7.85 -12.49
N LYS A 29 2.76 -6.99 -13.48
CA LYS A 29 3.76 -6.65 -14.50
C LYS A 29 4.69 -5.52 -14.07
N ASP A 30 4.16 -4.56 -13.31
CA ASP A 30 4.89 -3.37 -12.90
C ASP A 30 4.85 -3.23 -11.38
N TYR A 31 5.95 -3.60 -10.73
CA TYR A 31 6.10 -3.53 -9.28
C TYR A 31 7.54 -3.24 -8.88
N THR A 32 7.72 -2.74 -7.66
CA THR A 32 9.03 -2.52 -7.06
C THR A 32 9.01 -3.01 -5.61
N ILE A 33 9.91 -3.93 -5.27
CA ILE A 33 10.12 -4.34 -3.88
C ILE A 33 10.95 -3.25 -3.18
N LYS A 34 10.35 -2.55 -2.22
CA LYS A 34 10.97 -1.39 -1.55
C LYS A 34 11.77 -1.79 -0.32
N ALA A 35 11.22 -2.62 0.55
CA ALA A 35 11.80 -2.92 1.84
C ALA A 35 11.38 -4.30 2.35
N VAL A 36 12.19 -4.82 3.28
CA VAL A 36 11.83 -5.94 4.14
C VAL A 36 11.88 -5.40 5.57
N GLU A 37 10.78 -5.53 6.28
CA GLU A 37 10.57 -4.93 7.59
C GLU A 37 10.22 -5.99 8.62
N ASP A 38 10.58 -5.69 9.87
CA ASP A 38 10.11 -6.45 11.03
C ASP A 38 8.62 -6.23 11.26
N THR A 39 7.96 -7.30 11.70
CA THR A 39 6.59 -7.25 12.21
C THR A 39 6.61 -7.27 13.74
N ALA A 40 5.48 -7.02 14.39
CA ALA A 40 5.32 -7.23 15.82
C ALA A 40 5.38 -8.72 16.20
N SER A 41 5.33 -9.63 15.22
CA SER A 41 5.53 -11.07 15.40
C SER A 41 6.96 -11.47 15.05
N SER A 42 7.54 -12.36 15.84
CA SER A 42 8.83 -13.00 15.52
C SER A 42 8.76 -13.91 14.30
N ASP A 43 7.57 -14.32 13.89
CA ASP A 43 7.36 -15.40 12.92
C ASP A 43 7.18 -14.88 11.50
N TRP A 44 7.05 -13.56 11.34
CA TRP A 44 6.72 -12.93 10.07
C TRP A 44 7.64 -11.74 9.78
N LYS A 45 7.99 -11.61 8.50
CA LYS A 45 8.55 -10.39 7.91
C LYS A 45 7.52 -9.76 6.99
N ALA A 46 7.51 -8.44 6.92
CA ALA A 46 6.70 -7.71 5.94
C ALA A 46 7.58 -7.29 4.77
N VAL A 47 7.25 -7.70 3.56
CA VAL A 47 7.87 -7.22 2.33
C VAL A 47 6.97 -6.14 1.74
N VAL A 48 7.50 -4.92 1.65
CA VAL A 48 6.77 -3.76 1.12
C VAL A 48 6.97 -3.72 -0.39
N VAL A 49 5.89 -3.88 -1.14
CA VAL A 49 5.91 -3.91 -2.60
C VAL A 49 5.05 -2.78 -3.12
N TYR A 50 5.60 -1.92 -3.97
CA TYR A 50 4.83 -0.89 -4.65
C TYR A 50 4.42 -1.40 -6.03
N VAL A 51 3.12 -1.54 -6.26
CA VAL A 51 2.54 -1.95 -7.53
C VAL A 51 2.11 -0.70 -8.29
N GLN A 52 2.49 -0.61 -9.56
CA GLN A 52 2.02 0.42 -10.47
C GLN A 52 0.87 -0.14 -11.29
N GLN A 53 -0.27 0.55 -11.25
CA GLN A 53 -1.42 0.27 -12.11
C GLN A 53 -1.91 1.58 -12.70
N ASN A 54 -1.75 1.75 -14.01
CA ASN A 54 -2.11 2.96 -14.73
C ASN A 54 -1.52 4.22 -14.05
N ASN A 55 -2.38 5.08 -13.52
CA ASN A 55 -2.07 6.34 -12.83
C ASN A 55 -2.03 6.21 -11.30
N ALA A 56 -2.07 4.99 -10.77
CA ALA A 56 -1.99 4.69 -9.35
C ALA A 56 -0.71 3.92 -9.04
N LYS A 57 -0.03 4.32 -7.97
CA LYS A 57 1.03 3.56 -7.33
C LYS A 57 0.60 3.22 -5.91
N MET A 58 0.45 1.93 -5.65
CA MET A 58 -0.12 1.41 -4.41
C MET A 58 0.87 0.47 -3.72
N PRO A 59 1.11 0.64 -2.41
CA PRO A 59 1.82 -0.34 -1.62
C PRO A 59 0.94 -1.57 -1.38
N VAL A 60 1.58 -2.73 -1.38
CA VAL A 60 1.05 -4.04 -1.02
C VAL A 60 2.04 -4.63 0.00
N LEU A 61 1.52 -5.09 1.13
CA LEU A 61 2.31 -5.83 2.10
C LEU A 61 2.19 -7.31 1.83
N LEU A 62 3.33 -7.98 1.66
CA LEU A 62 3.42 -9.43 1.63
C LEU A 62 4.05 -9.89 2.94
N PHE A 63 3.27 -10.57 3.79
CA PHE A 63 3.80 -11.16 5.01
C PHE A 63 4.41 -12.51 4.69
N VAL A 64 5.73 -12.63 4.86
CA VAL A 64 6.49 -13.85 4.60
C VAL A 64 6.86 -14.49 5.92
N SER A 65 6.58 -15.79 6.08
CA SER A 65 6.98 -16.52 7.28
C SER A 65 8.50 -16.51 7.42
N ARG A 66 9.01 -16.58 8.65
CA ARG A 66 10.44 -16.49 8.95
C ARG A 66 11.28 -17.61 8.30
N ASP A 67 10.65 -18.74 8.01
CA ASP A 67 11.25 -19.85 7.25
C ASP A 67 11.06 -19.74 5.74
N GLY A 68 10.33 -18.73 5.25
CA GLY A 68 10.14 -18.43 3.83
C GLY A 68 9.14 -19.33 3.11
N LYS A 69 8.43 -20.21 3.83
CA LYS A 69 7.53 -21.21 3.23
C LYS A 69 6.11 -20.69 2.97
N MET A 70 5.72 -19.60 3.64
CA MET A 70 4.37 -19.04 3.55
C MET A 70 4.43 -17.57 3.16
N VAL A 71 3.52 -17.16 2.28
CA VAL A 71 3.30 -15.76 1.91
C VAL A 71 1.82 -15.44 2.07
N VAL A 72 1.52 -14.39 2.83
CA VAL A 72 0.16 -13.90 3.06
C VAL A 72 0.05 -12.47 2.51
N PRO A 73 -0.65 -12.26 1.37
CA PRO A 73 -0.77 -10.95 0.75
C PRO A 73 -1.88 -10.11 1.39
N ASN A 74 -1.59 -8.84 1.67
CA ASN A 74 -2.53 -7.75 1.98
C ASN A 74 -3.67 -8.09 2.96
N ALA A 75 -3.44 -9.02 3.88
CA ALA A 75 -4.38 -9.37 4.91
C ALA A 75 -4.11 -8.52 6.16
N MET A 76 -5.17 -8.16 6.87
CA MET A 76 -4.99 -7.78 8.27
C MET A 76 -4.61 -9.04 9.03
N VAL A 77 -3.31 -9.26 9.20
CA VAL A 77 -2.81 -10.43 9.92
C VAL A 77 -2.85 -10.10 11.41
N PHE A 78 -3.68 -10.84 12.15
CA PHE A 78 -3.78 -10.77 13.59
C PHE A 78 -3.15 -12.01 14.23
N MET A 79 -2.41 -11.81 15.31
CA MET A 79 -1.96 -12.86 16.20
C MET A 79 -2.38 -12.49 17.62
N ASN A 80 -3.02 -13.43 18.33
CA ASN A 80 -3.51 -13.21 19.69
C ASN A 80 -4.38 -11.94 19.81
N ASN A 81 -5.29 -11.76 18.85
CA ASN A 81 -6.20 -10.61 18.75
C ASN A 81 -5.49 -9.24 18.63
N LYS A 82 -4.24 -9.21 18.17
CA LYS A 82 -3.47 -7.98 17.91
C LYS A 82 -2.92 -7.98 16.48
N PRO A 83 -2.94 -6.84 15.78
CA PRO A 83 -2.33 -6.75 14.46
C PRO A 83 -0.82 -6.98 14.54
N ILE A 84 -0.25 -7.65 13.53
CA ILE A 84 1.20 -7.86 13.48
C ILE A 84 1.97 -6.72 12.80
N TYR A 85 1.30 -5.78 12.13
CA TYR A 85 2.00 -4.65 11.51
C TYR A 85 2.54 -3.68 12.57
N THR A 86 3.71 -3.09 12.31
CA THR A 86 4.33 -2.09 13.18
C THR A 86 3.87 -0.68 12.80
N LYS A 87 4.07 0.31 13.70
CA LYS A 87 3.85 1.73 13.37
C LYS A 87 4.60 2.21 12.13
N LYS A 88 5.71 1.55 11.77
CA LYS A 88 6.48 1.84 10.55
C LYS A 88 5.74 1.40 9.29
N LEU A 89 4.89 0.38 9.37
CA LEU A 89 4.10 -0.16 8.26
C LEU A 89 2.73 0.51 8.12
N GLU A 90 2.18 1.10 9.19
CA GLU A 90 0.89 1.80 9.15
C GLU A 90 0.75 2.85 8.03
N PRO A 91 1.75 3.70 7.74
CA PRO A 91 1.65 4.66 6.64
C PRO A 91 1.50 3.98 5.27
N GLU A 92 2.03 2.77 5.11
CA GLU A 92 1.96 2.04 3.85
C GLU A 92 0.54 1.50 3.62
N LEU A 93 -0.19 1.10 4.66
CA LEU A 93 -1.53 0.51 4.50
C LEU A 93 -2.60 1.46 3.90
N GLY A 94 -2.41 2.77 4.03
CA GLY A 94 -3.39 3.78 3.58
C GLY A 94 -2.92 4.69 2.45
N ARG A 95 -1.67 4.56 1.98
CA ARG A 95 -1.09 5.48 1.00
C ARG A 95 -1.37 5.01 -0.42
N ILE A 96 -2.20 5.74 -1.15
CA ILE A 96 -2.34 5.59 -2.59
C ILE A 96 -1.75 6.83 -3.24
N ASN A 97 -0.67 6.67 -4.01
CA ASN A 97 -0.20 7.76 -4.86
C ASN A 97 -0.98 7.70 -6.17
N PHE A 98 -2.08 8.46 -6.21
CA PHE A 98 -2.97 8.52 -7.36
C PHE A 98 -2.88 9.89 -8.04
N LYS A 99 -2.69 9.88 -9.36
CA LYS A 99 -2.76 11.09 -10.17
C LYS A 99 -4.06 11.10 -11.00
N PRO A 100 -5.11 11.87 -10.61
CA PRO A 100 -6.35 11.93 -11.37
C PRO A 100 -6.09 12.46 -12.78
N THR A 101 -6.85 11.95 -13.74
CA THR A 101 -6.85 12.48 -15.11
C THR A 101 -7.31 13.93 -15.12
N GLU A 102 -7.00 14.65 -16.21
CA GLU A 102 -7.39 16.06 -16.34
C GLU A 102 -8.83 16.27 -16.80
N LYS A 103 -9.43 15.20 -17.34
CA LYS A 103 -10.80 15.19 -17.84
C LYS A 103 -11.80 15.17 -16.67
N ASP A 104 -12.96 15.80 -16.88
CA ASP A 104 -14.12 15.81 -15.97
C ASP A 104 -13.71 16.13 -14.53
N ARG A 105 -12.95 17.21 -14.37
CA ARG A 105 -12.54 17.74 -13.06
C ARG A 105 -12.69 19.26 -12.99
N ILE A 106 -12.90 19.77 -11.79
CA ILE A 106 -12.78 21.19 -11.47
C ILE A 106 -11.62 21.36 -10.48
N VAL A 107 -10.82 22.40 -10.69
CA VAL A 107 -9.69 22.74 -9.82
C VAL A 107 -9.93 24.10 -9.18
N TYR A 108 -9.89 24.15 -7.86
CA TYR A 108 -9.89 25.38 -7.07
C TYR A 108 -8.49 25.60 -6.49
N ASN A 109 -8.03 26.87 -6.49
CA ASN A 109 -6.68 27.27 -6.08
C ASN A 109 -5.56 26.41 -6.71
N PRO A 110 -5.30 26.56 -8.01
CA PRO A 110 -4.32 25.74 -8.71
C PRO A 110 -2.88 25.91 -8.20
N SER A 111 -2.56 27.02 -7.50
CA SER A 111 -1.24 27.28 -6.92
C SER A 111 -1.03 26.66 -5.52
N GLY A 112 -2.06 26.04 -4.93
CA GLY A 112 -1.95 25.37 -3.63
C GLY A 112 -0.92 24.23 -3.64
N LYS A 113 -0.05 24.19 -2.63
CA LYS A 113 1.04 23.19 -2.52
C LYS A 113 0.54 21.80 -2.13
N THR A 114 -0.49 21.74 -1.28
CA THR A 114 -1.11 20.49 -0.83
C THR A 114 -2.40 20.27 -1.61
N THR A 115 -2.56 19.08 -2.21
CA THR A 115 -3.73 18.75 -3.04
C THR A 115 -4.73 17.90 -2.27
N VAL A 116 -6.00 18.31 -2.24
CA VAL A 116 -7.13 17.51 -1.78
C VAL A 116 -7.93 17.07 -3.00
N ILE A 117 -8.14 15.77 -3.16
CA ILE A 117 -8.90 15.21 -4.27
C ILE A 117 -10.22 14.66 -3.73
N MET A 118 -11.33 15.11 -4.28
CA MET A 118 -12.67 14.60 -4.01
C MET A 118 -13.19 13.88 -5.26
N PHE A 119 -13.53 12.60 -5.12
CA PHE A 119 -14.35 11.90 -6.11
C PHE A 119 -15.81 12.08 -5.72
N THR A 120 -16.65 12.46 -6.69
CA THR A 120 -18.03 12.85 -6.43
C THR A 120 -18.96 12.33 -7.50
N ASP A 121 -20.17 11.96 -7.09
CA ASP A 121 -21.29 11.77 -8.00
C ASP A 121 -22.03 13.13 -8.14
N PRO A 122 -22.29 13.64 -9.37
CA PRO A 122 -23.02 14.89 -9.59
C PRO A 122 -24.43 14.93 -8.97
N ASP A 123 -25.08 13.77 -8.84
CA ASP A 123 -26.45 13.64 -8.39
C ASP A 123 -26.55 13.38 -6.87
N CYS A 124 -25.43 13.07 -6.20
CA CYS A 124 -25.41 12.81 -4.76
C CYS A 124 -25.55 14.12 -3.93
N PRO A 125 -26.63 14.30 -3.15
CA PRO A 125 -26.84 15.51 -2.35
C PRO A 125 -25.78 15.73 -1.26
N TYR A 126 -25.26 14.64 -0.69
CA TYR A 126 -24.19 14.72 0.32
C TYR A 126 -22.85 15.15 -0.29
N CYS A 127 -22.56 14.69 -1.51
CA CYS A 127 -21.37 15.12 -2.21
C CYS A 127 -21.43 16.62 -2.56
N LYS A 128 -22.60 17.16 -2.91
CA LYS A 128 -22.78 18.61 -3.11
C LYS A 128 -22.40 19.41 -1.85
N LYS A 129 -22.92 19.01 -0.69
CA LYS A 129 -22.59 19.64 0.61
C LYS A 129 -21.09 19.52 0.94
N ALA A 130 -20.48 18.37 0.68
CA ALA A 130 -19.05 18.15 0.92
C ALA A 130 -18.19 19.00 -0.02
N LYS A 131 -18.57 19.14 -1.30
CA LYS A 131 -17.92 20.01 -2.28
C LYS A 131 -17.95 21.46 -1.83
N GLU A 132 -19.11 21.97 -1.42
CA GLU A 132 -19.28 23.34 -0.91
C GLU A 132 -18.37 23.61 0.28
N LYS A 133 -18.31 22.66 1.24
CA LYS A 133 -17.40 22.75 2.38
C LYS A 133 -15.93 22.69 1.97
N LEU A 134 -15.54 21.85 1.01
CA LEU A 134 -14.15 21.76 0.56
C LEU A 134 -13.68 23.03 -0.15
N GLN A 135 -14.57 23.73 -0.85
CA GLN A 135 -14.25 25.00 -1.50
C GLN A 135 -13.81 26.09 -0.51
N THR A 136 -14.31 26.07 0.75
CA THR A 136 -13.90 27.05 1.76
C THR A 136 -12.42 26.91 2.14
N TYR A 137 -11.83 25.74 1.92
CA TYR A 137 -10.40 25.47 2.17
C TYR A 137 -9.52 25.78 0.95
N SER A 138 -10.10 26.24 -0.16
CA SER A 138 -9.32 26.54 -1.37
C SER A 138 -8.31 27.66 -1.15
N GLY A 139 -8.43 28.54 -0.15
CA GLY A 139 -7.36 29.50 0.17
C GLY A 139 -6.03 28.86 0.61
N GLU A 140 -6.09 27.64 1.13
CA GLU A 140 -4.94 26.92 1.70
C GLU A 140 -4.52 25.71 0.84
N TYR A 141 -5.49 25.01 0.24
CA TYR A 141 -5.28 23.78 -0.51
C TYR A 141 -5.63 23.94 -1.98
N ARG A 142 -4.93 23.18 -2.83
CA ARG A 142 -5.39 22.91 -4.20
C ARG A 142 -6.48 21.84 -4.14
N VAL A 143 -7.72 22.22 -4.41
CA VAL A 143 -8.87 21.30 -4.34
C VAL A 143 -9.22 20.82 -5.74
N VAL A 144 -9.21 19.50 -5.96
CA VAL A 144 -9.58 18.87 -7.22
C VAL A 144 -10.87 18.06 -7.01
N VAL A 145 -11.94 18.45 -7.69
CA VAL A 145 -13.23 17.74 -7.67
C VAL A 145 -13.34 16.94 -8.97
N LYS A 146 -13.37 15.61 -8.88
CA LYS A 146 -13.44 14.68 -10.00
C LYS A 146 -14.84 14.04 -10.05
N PHE A 147 -15.49 14.14 -11.21
CA PHE A 147 -16.75 13.48 -11.53
C PHE A 147 -16.51 12.16 -12.27
#